data_AF-A0A3M3Y6F2-F1
#
_entry.id   AF-A0A3M3Y6F2-F1
#
_cell.length_a   1.000
_cell.length_b   1.000
_cell.length_c   1.000
_cell.angle_alpha   90.00
_cell.angle_beta   90.00
_cell.angle_gamma   90.00
#
_symmetry.space_group_name_H-M   'P 1'
#
loop_
_entity.id
_entity.type
_entity.pdbx_description
1 polymer ?
#
loop_
_entity_poly.entity_id
_entity_poly.type
_entity_poly.pdbx_seq_one_letter_code
_entity_poly.pdbx_strand_id
1 'polypeptide(L)'
;MPTENRKPDIRSIVTDSLVGMIAAVTRTTPPANEPLPSFIQAPVDRAVDRIRSFLLPGVTLQAARANRVYVAGPMTGIEDFNYPAFNAVADQLRAQGYEVENPADHGIVEGAQWADYMAYDLTRLGLCGMIALLPDWEKSQGARLEVLIAERLGMTVVNAHDLLTKNTEGSRAKSDHPPLQSAFT
;
A
#
# COMPACT_ATOMS: atom_id res chain seq x y z
N MET A 1 -4.85 31.44 15.89
CA MET A 1 -5.25 30.23 15.14
C MET A 1 -4.70 30.38 13.72
N PRO A 2 -3.70 29.60 13.28
CA PRO A 2 -3.32 29.62 11.87
C PRO A 2 -4.43 28.94 11.08
N THR A 3 -5.04 29.67 10.15
CA THR A 3 -5.98 29.14 9.17
C THR A 3 -5.24 28.15 8.29
N GLU A 4 -5.58 26.87 8.42
CA GLU A 4 -5.07 25.80 7.58
C GLU A 4 -5.41 26.13 6.13
N ASN A 5 -4.37 26.37 5.33
CA ASN A 5 -4.49 26.74 3.93
C ASN A 5 -4.90 25.48 3.15
N ARG A 6 -6.19 25.12 3.21
CA ARG A 6 -6.73 23.92 2.58
C ARG A 6 -6.56 24.08 1.07
N LYS A 7 -5.58 23.38 0.51
CA LYS A 7 -5.37 23.34 -0.95
C LYS A 7 -6.70 22.97 -1.61
N PRO A 8 -7.17 23.74 -2.60
CA PRO A 8 -8.45 23.49 -3.24
C PRO A 8 -8.44 22.11 -3.88
N ASP A 9 -9.53 21.36 -3.67
CA ASP A 9 -9.69 20.04 -4.23
C ASP A 9 -9.92 20.17 -5.76
N ILE A 10 -9.14 19.46 -6.57
CA ILE A 10 -9.31 19.45 -8.03
C ILE A 10 -10.74 19.10 -8.45
N ARG A 11 -11.45 18.28 -7.66
CA ARG A 11 -12.87 18.00 -7.91
C ARG A 11 -13.73 19.26 -7.80
N SER A 12 -13.50 20.10 -6.79
CA SER A 12 -14.27 21.36 -6.65
C SER A 12 -13.90 22.34 -7.76
N ILE A 13 -12.61 22.48 -8.09
CA ILE A 13 -12.16 23.38 -9.17
C ILE A 13 -12.82 23.03 -10.51
N VAL A 14 -12.81 21.76 -10.90
CA VAL A 14 -13.40 21.31 -12.17
C VAL A 14 -14.92 21.47 -12.17
N THR A 15 -15.58 21.11 -11.06
CA THR A 15 -17.03 21.24 -10.92
C THR A 15 -17.47 22.70 -11.00
N ASP A 16 -16.82 23.60 -10.27
CA ASP A 16 -17.13 25.03 -10.25
C ASP A 16 -16.92 25.67 -11.62
N SER A 17 -15.83 25.29 -12.32
CA SER A 17 -15.54 25.78 -13.68
C SER A 17 -16.61 25.35 -14.68
N LEU A 18 -17.04 24.09 -14.63
CA LEU A 18 -18.07 23.55 -15.51
C LEU A 18 -19.45 24.18 -15.24
N VAL A 19 -19.82 24.29 -13.97
CA VAL A 19 -21.06 24.95 -13.55
C VAL A 19 -21.06 26.41 -14.00
N GLY A 20 -19.94 27.13 -13.84
CA GLY A 20 -19.79 28.51 -14.30
C GLY A 20 -19.97 28.66 -15.81
N MET A 21 -19.36 27.75 -16.60
CA MET A 21 -19.51 27.76 -18.07
C MET A 21 -20.97 27.49 -18.50
N ILE A 22 -21.62 26.49 -17.91
CA ILE A 22 -23.02 26.17 -18.21
C ILE A 22 -23.93 27.32 -17.80
N ALA A 23 -23.70 27.93 -16.64
CA ALA A 23 -24.50 29.05 -16.17
C ALA A 23 -24.35 30.29 -17.07
N ALA A 24 -23.14 30.56 -17.57
CA ALA A 24 -22.90 31.64 -18.51
C ALA A 24 -23.64 31.44 -19.84
N VAL A 25 -23.67 30.21 -20.36
CA VAL A 25 -24.34 29.87 -21.63
C VAL A 25 -25.86 29.85 -21.48
N THR A 26 -26.37 29.22 -20.42
CA THR A 26 -27.81 28.99 -20.21
C THR A 26 -28.50 30.19 -19.56
N ARG A 27 -27.75 31.14 -19.01
CA ARG A 27 -28.24 32.21 -18.12
C ARG A 27 -29.05 31.67 -16.93
N THR A 28 -28.75 30.45 -16.49
CA THR A 28 -29.37 29.83 -15.33
C THR A 28 -28.29 29.32 -14.38
N THR A 29 -28.48 29.50 -13.09
CA THR A 29 -27.57 28.92 -12.08
C THR A 29 -28.24 27.70 -11.46
N PRO A 30 -27.49 26.60 -11.24
CA PRO A 30 -28.01 25.48 -10.47
C PRO A 30 -28.48 25.93 -9.08
N PRO A 31 -29.49 25.27 -8.50
CA PRO A 31 -29.94 25.56 -7.15
C PRO A 31 -28.79 25.42 -6.15
N ALA A 32 -28.66 26.39 -5.24
CA ALA A 32 -27.67 26.31 -4.19
C ALA A 32 -27.98 25.15 -3.24
N ASN A 33 -26.94 24.43 -2.80
CA ASN A 33 -27.01 23.29 -1.87
C ASN A 33 -27.70 22.02 -2.42
N GLU A 34 -28.02 21.95 -3.71
CA GLU A 34 -28.45 20.70 -4.34
C GLU A 34 -27.26 20.01 -5.03
N PRO A 35 -27.05 18.69 -4.81
CA PRO A 35 -26.01 17.96 -5.50
C PRO A 35 -26.32 17.89 -7.00
N LEU A 36 -25.29 18.00 -7.83
CA LEU A 36 -25.46 17.83 -9.26
C LEU A 36 -26.03 16.44 -9.57
N PRO A 37 -26.95 16.33 -10.55
CA PRO A 37 -27.47 15.04 -10.98
C PRO A 37 -26.34 14.08 -11.37
N SER A 38 -26.51 12.79 -11.05
CA SER A 38 -25.47 11.77 -11.26
C SER A 38 -25.00 11.65 -12.71
N PHE A 39 -25.87 11.91 -13.69
CA PHE A 39 -25.50 11.90 -15.11
C PHE A 39 -24.54 13.04 -15.50
N ILE A 40 -24.48 14.12 -14.71
CA ILE A 40 -23.48 15.20 -14.83
C ILE A 40 -22.27 14.89 -13.94
N GLN A 41 -22.50 14.48 -12.70
CA GLN A 41 -21.43 14.27 -11.73
C GLN A 41 -20.52 13.10 -12.11
N ALA A 42 -21.06 11.98 -12.61
CA ALA A 42 -20.25 10.78 -12.89
C ALA A 42 -19.23 10.98 -14.03
N PRO A 43 -19.54 11.63 -15.17
CA PRO A 43 -18.53 12.01 -16.15
C PRO A 43 -17.45 12.95 -15.60
N VAL A 44 -17.85 13.92 -14.76
CA VAL A 44 -16.92 14.85 -14.11
C VAL A 44 -15.97 14.11 -13.19
N ASP A 45 -16.48 13.21 -12.35
CA ASP A 45 -15.67 12.37 -11.46
C ASP A 45 -14.66 11.53 -12.26
N ARG A 46 -15.09 10.87 -13.34
CA ARG A 46 -14.19 10.11 -14.21
C ARG A 46 -13.09 10.97 -14.84
N ALA A 47 -13.40 12.19 -15.27
CA ALA A 47 -12.43 13.11 -15.83
C ALA A 47 -11.44 13.60 -14.76
N VAL A 48 -11.95 13.97 -13.58
CA VAL A 48 -11.14 14.39 -12.42
C VAL A 48 -10.20 13.28 -11.98
N ASP A 49 -10.68 12.04 -11.90
CA ASP A 49 -9.86 10.90 -11.49
C ASP A 49 -8.74 10.61 -12.50
N ARG A 50 -9.01 10.74 -13.80
CA ARG A 50 -7.99 10.66 -14.85
C ARG A 50 -6.96 11.79 -14.72
N ILE A 51 -7.40 13.03 -14.58
CA ILE A 51 -6.49 14.18 -14.44
C ILE A 51 -5.65 14.03 -13.17
N ARG A 52 -6.27 13.63 -12.05
CA ARG A 52 -5.56 13.29 -10.82
C ARG A 52 -4.49 12.23 -11.08
N SER A 53 -4.80 11.15 -11.78
CA SER A 53 -3.77 10.12 -12.08
C SER A 53 -2.57 10.65 -12.88
N PHE A 54 -2.75 11.70 -13.70
CA PHE A 54 -1.65 12.36 -14.41
C PHE A 54 -0.91 13.42 -13.56
N LEU A 55 -1.59 14.01 -12.57
CA LEU A 55 -1.03 15.06 -11.71
C LEU A 55 -0.43 14.52 -10.41
N LEU A 56 -0.79 13.31 -10.00
CA LEU A 56 -0.14 12.64 -8.89
C LEU A 56 1.34 12.46 -9.24
N PRO A 57 2.27 12.84 -8.35
CA PRO A 57 3.67 12.60 -8.57
C PRO A 57 3.88 11.11 -8.87
N GLY A 58 4.66 10.76 -9.90
CA GLY A 58 5.08 9.39 -10.14
C GLY A 58 5.96 8.79 -9.02
N VAL A 59 6.27 9.61 -7.99
CA VAL A 59 6.99 9.23 -6.78
C VAL A 59 6.00 8.98 -5.66
N THR A 60 5.94 7.73 -5.18
CA THR A 60 5.15 7.37 -4.00
C THR A 60 5.91 7.73 -2.74
N LEU A 61 5.28 8.53 -1.86
CA LEU A 61 5.89 8.91 -0.58
C LEU A 61 6.07 7.69 0.32
N GLN A 62 7.13 7.70 1.13
CA GLN A 62 7.43 6.63 2.08
C GLN A 62 6.23 6.27 2.98
N ALA A 63 5.52 7.27 3.51
CA ALA A 63 4.34 7.05 4.33
C ALA A 63 3.20 6.34 3.58
N ALA A 64 3.05 6.60 2.28
CA ALA A 64 2.01 5.98 1.47
C ALA A 64 2.30 4.51 1.15
N ARG A 65 3.56 4.08 1.20
CA ARG A 65 3.97 2.68 1.05
C ARG A 65 4.22 1.95 2.37
N ALA A 66 3.96 2.57 3.52
CA ALA A 66 4.29 2.01 4.84
C ALA A 66 3.61 0.67 5.15
N ASN A 67 2.43 0.40 4.59
CA ASN A 67 1.71 -0.87 4.79
C ASN A 67 2.09 -1.96 3.75
N ARG A 68 3.04 -1.67 2.86
CA ARG A 68 3.50 -2.62 1.85
C ARG A 68 4.84 -3.22 2.27
N VAL A 69 4.88 -4.55 2.36
CA VAL A 69 5.97 -5.34 2.92
C VAL A 69 6.57 -6.20 1.82
N TYR A 70 7.90 -6.17 1.69
CA TYR A 70 8.65 -7.12 0.89
C TYR A 70 9.18 -8.25 1.78
N VAL A 71 8.99 -9.51 1.41
CA VAL A 71 9.56 -10.67 2.15
C VAL A 71 10.91 -11.01 1.54
N ALA A 72 11.96 -11.08 2.37
CA ALA A 72 13.33 -11.37 1.94
C ALA A 72 13.96 -12.51 2.74
N GLY A 73 14.78 -13.33 2.09
CA GLY A 73 15.39 -14.51 2.71
C GLY A 73 16.28 -15.33 1.76
N PRO A 74 16.87 -16.42 2.23
CA PRO A 74 17.63 -17.34 1.38
C PRO A 74 16.70 -18.20 0.51
N MET A 75 17.07 -18.38 -0.76
CA MET A 75 16.41 -19.29 -1.71
C MET A 75 17.38 -20.34 -2.27
N THR A 76 18.57 -19.90 -2.71
CA THR A 76 19.56 -20.78 -3.35
C THR A 76 20.05 -21.89 -2.43
N GLY A 77 19.99 -23.14 -2.91
CA GLY A 77 20.48 -24.31 -2.18
C GLY A 77 19.50 -24.85 -1.13
N ILE A 78 18.27 -24.33 -1.08
CA ILE A 78 17.18 -24.82 -0.23
C ILE A 78 16.16 -25.54 -1.12
N GLU A 79 15.56 -26.62 -0.60
CA GLU A 79 14.48 -27.37 -1.27
C GLU A 79 13.35 -26.42 -1.70
N ASP A 80 12.84 -26.63 -2.92
CA ASP A 80 11.83 -25.78 -3.56
C ASP A 80 12.12 -24.28 -3.49
N PHE A 81 13.41 -23.91 -3.52
CA PHE A 81 13.87 -22.52 -3.42
C PHE A 81 13.33 -21.79 -2.17
N ASN A 82 13.04 -22.54 -1.11
CA ASN A 82 12.42 -22.04 0.12
C ASN A 82 11.01 -21.43 -0.08
N TYR A 83 10.36 -21.63 -1.23
CA TYR A 83 9.02 -21.08 -1.51
C TYR A 83 8.00 -21.36 -0.41
N PRO A 84 7.96 -22.54 0.25
CA PRO A 84 7.02 -22.78 1.34
C PRO A 84 7.16 -21.77 2.50
N ALA A 85 8.38 -21.39 2.90
CA ALA A 85 8.57 -20.43 3.99
C ALA A 85 8.16 -19.01 3.58
N PHE A 86 8.52 -18.60 2.36
CA PHE A 86 8.12 -17.32 1.77
C PHE A 86 6.60 -17.19 1.69
N ASN A 87 5.93 -18.19 1.11
CA ASN A 87 4.48 -18.20 0.95
C ASN A 87 3.76 -18.20 2.31
N ALA A 88 4.23 -19.01 3.26
CA ALA A 88 3.63 -19.06 4.60
C ALA A 88 3.70 -17.70 5.32
N VAL A 89 4.84 -17.01 5.27
CA VAL A 89 4.97 -15.67 5.86
C VAL A 89 4.13 -14.65 5.10
N ALA A 90 4.13 -14.70 3.77
CA ALA A 90 3.35 -13.79 2.95
C ALA A 90 1.85 -13.90 3.23
N ASP A 91 1.33 -15.12 3.31
CA ASP A 91 -0.08 -15.37 3.60
C ASP A 91 -0.47 -14.91 5.01
N GLN A 92 0.39 -15.11 6.00
CA GLN A 92 0.13 -14.63 7.36
C GLN A 92 0.16 -13.10 7.43
N LEU A 93 1.09 -12.43 6.76
CA LEU A 93 1.14 -10.96 6.70
C LEU A 93 -0.07 -10.39 5.94
N ARG A 94 -0.48 -11.02 4.83
CA ARG A 94 -1.71 -10.66 4.11
C ARG A 94 -2.94 -10.80 5.00
N ALA A 95 -3.03 -11.88 5.79
CA ALA A 95 -4.11 -12.09 6.75
C ALA A 95 -4.15 -11.01 7.86
N GLN A 96 -3.03 -10.34 8.13
CA GLN A 96 -2.95 -9.20 9.04
C GLN A 96 -3.22 -7.83 8.38
N GLY A 97 -3.52 -7.81 7.08
CA GLY A 97 -3.88 -6.60 6.33
C GLY A 97 -2.71 -5.88 5.65
N TYR A 98 -1.52 -6.48 5.59
CA TYR A 98 -0.42 -5.94 4.80
C TYR A 98 -0.61 -6.22 3.30
N GLU A 99 -0.12 -5.30 2.48
CA GLU A 99 0.13 -5.59 1.06
C GLU A 99 1.50 -6.25 0.95
N VAL A 100 1.59 -7.47 0.43
CA VAL A 100 2.83 -8.24 0.47
C VAL A 100 3.36 -8.51 -0.94
N GLU A 101 4.58 -8.05 -1.19
CA GLU A 101 5.42 -8.46 -2.31
C GLU A 101 6.27 -9.66 -1.88
N ASN A 102 6.11 -10.77 -2.59
CA ASN A 102 6.78 -12.03 -2.30
C ASN A 102 7.54 -12.53 -3.55
N PRO A 103 8.87 -12.63 -3.51
CA PRO A 103 9.65 -13.13 -4.65
C PRO A 103 9.29 -14.57 -5.03
N ALA A 104 8.76 -15.38 -4.11
CA ALA A 104 8.30 -16.73 -4.47
C ALA A 104 7.08 -16.74 -5.42
N ASP A 105 6.32 -15.64 -5.53
CA ASP A 105 5.08 -15.58 -6.33
C ASP A 105 5.35 -15.66 -7.85
N HIS A 106 6.54 -15.25 -8.33
CA HIS A 106 6.84 -15.30 -9.77
C HIS A 106 7.31 -16.68 -10.25
N GLY A 107 7.65 -17.59 -9.32
CA GLY A 107 8.15 -18.94 -9.63
C GLY A 107 9.41 -18.95 -10.50
N ILE A 108 9.63 -20.04 -11.22
CA ILE A 108 10.78 -20.19 -12.12
C ILE A 108 10.37 -19.74 -13.52
N VAL A 109 11.12 -18.78 -14.08
CA VAL A 109 10.97 -18.29 -15.44
C VAL A 109 12.06 -18.91 -16.33
N GLU A 110 11.65 -19.50 -17.46
CA GLU A 110 12.58 -20.10 -18.41
C GLU A 110 13.55 -19.05 -18.98
N GLY A 111 14.85 -19.37 -18.96
CA GLY A 111 15.91 -18.49 -19.44
C GLY A 111 16.37 -17.39 -18.48
N ALA A 112 15.60 -17.10 -17.42
CA ALA A 112 15.94 -16.06 -16.46
C ALA A 112 17.19 -16.43 -15.64
N GLN A 113 18.08 -15.45 -15.48
CA GLN A 113 19.28 -15.54 -14.66
C GLN A 113 19.09 -14.79 -13.34
N TRP A 114 20.02 -14.96 -12.40
CA TRP A 114 20.00 -14.29 -11.10
C TRP A 114 19.80 -12.77 -11.23
N ALA A 115 20.44 -12.12 -12.21
CA ALA A 115 20.30 -10.68 -12.43
C ALA A 115 18.90 -10.26 -12.87
N ASP A 116 18.18 -11.13 -13.62
CA ASP A 116 16.81 -10.86 -14.05
C ASP A 116 15.83 -10.91 -12.87
N TYR A 117 15.99 -11.92 -12.00
CA TYR A 117 15.24 -12.00 -10.74
C TYR A 117 15.53 -10.81 -9.84
N MET A 118 16.81 -10.46 -9.65
CA MET A 118 17.15 -9.28 -8.86
C MET A 118 16.55 -7.99 -9.44
N ALA A 119 16.55 -7.80 -10.76
CA ALA A 119 15.95 -6.60 -11.36
C ALA A 119 14.44 -6.52 -11.10
N TYR A 120 13.75 -7.66 -11.19
CA TYR A 120 12.33 -7.78 -10.86
C TYR A 120 12.07 -7.49 -9.38
N ASP A 121 12.82 -8.13 -8.49
CA ASP A 121 12.67 -8.04 -7.04
C ASP A 121 12.97 -6.64 -6.51
N LEU A 122 14.04 -6.00 -6.99
CA LEU A 122 14.38 -4.64 -6.59
C LEU A 122 13.32 -3.61 -7.04
N THR A 123 12.65 -3.87 -8.17
CA THR A 123 11.53 -3.04 -8.61
C THR A 123 10.37 -3.12 -7.63
N ARG A 124 10.05 -4.34 -7.14
CA ARG A 124 8.98 -4.57 -6.16
C ARG A 124 9.34 -4.08 -4.76
N LEU A 125 10.57 -4.31 -4.33
CA LEU A 125 11.12 -3.75 -3.10
C LEU A 125 10.98 -2.22 -3.09
N GLY A 126 11.23 -1.55 -4.21
CA GLY A 126 11.07 -0.11 -4.37
C GLY A 126 9.63 0.40 -4.12
N LEU A 127 8.62 -0.46 -4.27
CA LEU A 127 7.22 -0.14 -3.97
C LEU A 127 6.89 -0.26 -2.49
N CYS A 128 7.72 -0.94 -1.69
CA CYS A 128 7.42 -1.31 -0.31
C CYS A 128 7.93 -0.28 0.69
N GLY A 129 7.25 -0.08 1.81
CA GLY A 129 7.74 0.75 2.93
C GLY A 129 8.49 -0.05 3.99
N MET A 130 8.38 -1.38 3.94
CA MET A 130 8.96 -2.31 4.92
C MET A 130 9.58 -3.52 4.22
N ILE A 131 10.58 -4.11 4.88
CA ILE A 131 11.15 -5.40 4.50
C ILE A 131 11.09 -6.35 5.71
N ALA A 132 10.52 -7.54 5.50
CA ALA A 132 10.38 -8.59 6.50
C ALA A 132 11.35 -9.72 6.21
N LEU A 133 12.25 -9.99 7.15
CA LEU A 133 13.39 -10.88 6.97
C LEU A 133 13.10 -12.27 7.52
N LEU A 134 13.23 -13.28 6.66
CA LEU A 134 13.23 -14.68 7.04
C LEU A 134 14.53 -15.06 7.78
N PRO A 135 14.55 -16.17 8.53
CA PRO A 135 15.76 -16.67 9.16
C PRO A 135 16.91 -16.82 8.16
N ASP A 136 18.13 -16.57 8.63
CA ASP A 136 19.37 -16.71 7.85
C ASP A 136 19.46 -15.82 6.60
N TRP A 137 18.69 -14.73 6.53
CA TRP A 137 18.75 -13.78 5.41
C TRP A 137 20.17 -13.23 5.17
N GLU A 138 20.98 -13.09 6.23
CA GLU A 138 22.36 -12.60 6.15
C GLU A 138 23.25 -13.52 5.30
N LYS A 139 22.89 -14.80 5.17
CA LYS A 139 23.62 -15.78 4.36
C LYS A 139 23.24 -15.68 2.88
N SER A 140 22.12 -15.03 2.55
CA SER A 140 21.67 -14.82 1.17
C SER A 140 22.39 -13.63 0.53
N GLN A 141 22.94 -13.83 -0.67
CA GLN A 141 23.49 -12.72 -1.45
C GLN A 141 22.40 -11.73 -1.87
N GLY A 142 21.25 -12.23 -2.32
CA GLY A 142 20.11 -11.40 -2.73
C GLY A 142 19.54 -10.61 -1.55
N ALA A 143 19.22 -11.29 -0.44
CA ALA A 143 18.61 -10.61 0.71
C ALA A 143 19.51 -9.55 1.35
N ARG A 144 20.84 -9.74 1.36
CA ARG A 144 21.76 -8.68 1.79
C ARG A 144 21.73 -7.44 0.92
N LEU A 145 21.62 -7.61 -0.40
CA LEU A 145 21.49 -6.49 -1.34
C LEU A 145 20.15 -5.77 -1.14
N GLU A 146 19.06 -6.51 -0.97
CA GLU A 146 17.73 -5.97 -0.69
C GLU A 146 17.71 -5.18 0.62
N VAL A 147 18.29 -5.71 1.70
CA VAL A 147 18.38 -5.01 2.99
C VAL A 147 19.19 -3.72 2.86
N LEU A 148 20.34 -3.76 2.20
CA LEU A 148 21.14 -2.56 1.96
C LEU A 148 20.31 -1.48 1.24
N ILE A 149 19.54 -1.85 0.22
CA ILE A 149 18.69 -0.91 -0.51
C ILE A 149 17.54 -0.42 0.38
N ALA A 150 16.90 -1.31 1.13
CA ALA A 150 15.82 -0.97 2.04
C ALA A 150 16.26 0.08 3.09
N GLU A 151 17.43 -0.11 3.68
CA GLU A 151 18.05 0.86 4.60
C GLU A 151 18.28 2.22 3.93
N ARG A 152 18.80 2.23 2.69
CA ARG A 152 19.03 3.47 1.92
C ARG A 152 17.74 4.18 1.51
N LEU A 153 16.65 3.43 1.35
CA LEU A 153 15.31 3.95 1.10
C LEU A 153 14.56 4.35 2.38
N GLY A 154 15.19 4.22 3.55
CA GLY A 154 14.62 4.52 4.86
C GLY A 154 13.54 3.54 5.32
N MET A 155 13.41 2.38 4.68
CA MET A 155 12.36 1.40 4.98
C MET A 155 12.49 0.85 6.40
N THR A 156 11.37 0.40 6.97
CA THR A 156 11.43 -0.35 8.22
C THR A 156 11.94 -1.76 7.95
N VAL A 157 13.09 -2.10 8.51
CA VAL A 157 13.71 -3.42 8.43
C VAL A 157 13.34 -4.21 9.68
N VAL A 158 12.65 -5.34 9.53
CA VAL A 158 12.16 -6.15 10.67
C VAL A 158 12.36 -7.63 10.43
N ASN A 159 12.50 -8.40 11.51
CA ASN A 159 12.36 -9.84 11.46
C ASN A 159 10.90 -10.21 11.15
N ALA A 160 10.68 -11.15 10.24
CA ALA A 160 9.34 -11.57 9.85
C ALA A 160 8.54 -12.16 11.03
N HIS A 161 9.18 -12.93 11.91
CA HIS A 161 8.55 -13.50 13.10
C HIS A 161 8.05 -12.40 14.04
N ASP A 162 8.88 -11.40 14.31
CA ASP A 162 8.52 -10.28 15.20
C ASP A 162 7.38 -9.43 14.64
N LEU A 163 7.33 -9.27 13.30
CA LEU A 163 6.26 -8.54 12.64
C LEU A 163 4.91 -9.27 12.81
N LEU A 164 4.92 -10.59 12.66
CA LEU A 164 3.73 -11.44 12.79
C LEU A 164 3.18 -11.49 14.22
N THR A 165 4.05 -11.50 15.22
CA THR A 165 3.63 -11.57 16.64
C THR A 165 3.02 -10.26 17.14
N LYS A 166 3.60 -9.10 16.80
CA LYS A 166 3.14 -7.77 17.27
C LYS A 166 1.68 -7.45 16.92
N ASN A 167 1.21 -7.83 15.73
CA ASN A 167 -0.18 -7.56 15.33
C ASN A 167 -1.19 -8.54 15.94
N THR A 168 -0.74 -9.74 16.30
CA THR A 168 -1.60 -10.75 16.93
C THR A 168 -1.98 -10.31 18.35
N GLU A 169 -1.05 -9.67 19.07
CA GLU A 169 -1.29 -9.10 20.41
C GLU A 169 -2.21 -7.86 20.35
N GLY A 170 -2.04 -6.99 19.35
CA GLY A 170 -2.89 -5.82 19.13
C GLY A 170 -4.34 -6.16 18.76
N SER A 171 -4.59 -7.32 18.14
CA SER A 171 -5.92 -7.83 17.83
C SER A 171 -6.61 -8.46 19.05
N ARG A 172 -5.84 -9.17 19.90
CA ARG A 172 -6.36 -9.82 21.12
C ARG A 172 -6.83 -8.81 22.18
N ALA A 173 -6.15 -7.65 22.29
CA ALA A 173 -6.49 -6.59 23.22
C ALA A 173 -7.80 -5.83 22.90
N LYS A 174 -8.41 -6.04 21.72
CA LYS A 174 -9.72 -5.44 21.36
C LYS A 174 -10.93 -6.34 21.63
N SER A 175 -10.73 -7.58 22.09
CA SER A 175 -11.82 -8.55 22.32
C SER A 175 -12.27 -8.71 23.78
N ASP A 176 -11.59 -8.07 24.73
CA ASP A 176 -11.97 -8.14 26.14
C ASP A 176 -13.08 -7.11 26.45
N HIS A 177 -14.32 -7.49 26.15
CA HIS A 177 -15.49 -6.85 26.75
C HIS A 177 -15.53 -7.24 28.24
N PRO A 178 -15.62 -6.30 29.19
CA PRO A 178 -15.80 -6.66 30.59
C PRO A 178 -17.14 -7.39 30.76
N PRO A 179 -17.24 -8.40 31.65
CA PRO A 179 -18.50 -9.10 31.86
C PRO A 179 -19.54 -8.10 32.39
N LEU A 180 -20.70 -8.07 31.73
CA LEU A 180 -21.89 -7.34 32.18
C LEU A 180 -22.22 -7.82 33.60
N GLN A 181 -21.97 -6.97 34.60
CA GLN A 181 -22.53 -7.19 35.93
C GLN A 181 -24.06 -7.11 35.82
N SER A 182 -24.71 -8.24 36.11
CA SER A 182 -26.15 -8.37 36.17
C SER A 182 -26.70 -7.54 37.32
N ALA A 183 -27.28 -6.39 37.00
CA ALA A 183 -28.16 -5.66 37.89
C ALA A 183 -29.58 -6.21 37.73
N PHE A 184 -29.95 -7.24 38.51
CA PHE A 184 -31.36 -7.54 38.82
C PHE A 184 -31.46 -8.20 40.20
N THR A 185 -32.08 -7.42 41.09
CA THR A 185 -32.85 -7.73 42.32
C THR A 185 -32.15 -8.44 43.48
#